data_AF-A0A971RM61-F1
#
_entry.id   AF-A0A971RM61-F1
#
_cell.length_a   1.000
_cell.length_b   1.000
_cell.length_c   1.000
_cell.angle_alpha   90.00
_cell.angle_beta   90.00
_cell.angle_gamma   90.00
#
_symmetry.space_group_name_H-M   'P 1'
#
loop_
_entity.id
_entity.type
_entity.pdbx_description
1 polymer ?
#
loop_
_entity_poly.entity_id
_entity_poly.type
_entity_poly.pdbx_seq_one_letter_code
_entity_poly.pdbx_strand_id
1 'polypeptide(L)'
;MVSTLSIGFMIFSGLLIFLFPLGLAVYMYKKERISLRAIITGGVVFVLVQLLTRLPLLNALATQPWFQGLMENLLFSAVVVGGLSAGLFEEIGRYLGFRFFLNNELSWENGIAYGIGHGGIEAILLMGTTYINNAVLSLMINNGTFDRVIAPELDSELAAAIKTQLIETSPFLFLVGGLDRVFAITIQIALSLVVLYAVVKRKFSFVIYAILLHALVNSIPVILMQQGFNVWAAEIYLFILAAIALFFIIRSRKLFTLAPVPEGEGED
;
A
#
# COMPACT_ATOMS: atom_id res chain seq x y z
N MET A 1 -24.38 -16.99 10.26
CA MET A 1 -23.60 -17.57 9.14
C MET A 1 -23.11 -16.42 8.27
N VAL A 2 -21.93 -16.54 7.71
CA VAL A 2 -21.39 -15.56 6.75
C VAL A 2 -22.10 -15.73 5.41
N SER A 3 -22.49 -14.62 4.78
CA SER A 3 -23.21 -14.67 3.51
C SER A 3 -22.32 -15.22 2.37
N THR A 4 -22.89 -15.99 1.46
CA THR A 4 -22.18 -16.49 0.27
C THR A 4 -21.63 -15.34 -0.57
N LEU A 5 -22.32 -14.20 -0.60
CA LEU A 5 -21.88 -12.99 -1.31
C LEU A 5 -20.63 -12.40 -0.67
N SER A 6 -20.55 -12.33 0.67
CA SER A 6 -19.36 -11.88 1.39
C SER A 6 -18.16 -12.76 1.05
N ILE A 7 -18.33 -14.09 1.09
CA ILE A 7 -17.26 -15.05 0.75
C ILE A 7 -16.82 -14.87 -0.70
N GLY A 8 -17.76 -14.75 -1.64
CA GLY A 8 -17.47 -14.52 -3.05
C GLY A 8 -16.66 -13.24 -3.28
N PHE A 9 -17.03 -12.13 -2.62
CA PHE A 9 -16.30 -10.88 -2.72
C PHE A 9 -14.94 -10.91 -2.02
N MET A 10 -14.80 -11.61 -0.89
CA MET A 10 -13.47 -11.80 -0.27
C MET A 10 -12.52 -12.55 -1.21
N ILE A 11 -12.99 -13.64 -1.85
CA ILE A 11 -12.19 -14.42 -2.81
C ILE A 11 -11.84 -13.56 -4.03
N PHE A 12 -12.82 -12.86 -4.60
CA PHE A 12 -12.60 -11.99 -5.75
C PHE A 12 -11.59 -10.88 -5.44
N SER A 13 -11.73 -10.18 -4.31
CA SER A 13 -10.80 -9.13 -3.89
C SER A 13 -9.42 -9.68 -3.59
N GLY A 14 -9.33 -10.84 -2.93
CA GLY A 14 -8.07 -11.56 -2.76
C GLY A 14 -7.39 -11.83 -4.10
N LEU A 15 -8.09 -12.46 -5.06
CA LEU A 15 -7.54 -12.71 -6.39
C LEU A 15 -7.14 -11.42 -7.10
N LEU A 16 -7.94 -10.37 -7.04
CA LEU A 16 -7.62 -9.07 -7.63
C LEU A 16 -6.31 -8.51 -7.08
N ILE A 17 -6.12 -8.55 -5.75
CA ILE A 17 -4.93 -8.03 -5.07
C ILE A 17 -3.66 -8.76 -5.49
N PHE A 18 -3.72 -10.08 -5.71
CA PHE A 18 -2.55 -10.85 -6.16
C PHE A 18 -2.33 -10.73 -7.67
N LEU A 19 -3.39 -10.86 -8.46
CA LEU A 19 -3.30 -10.94 -9.92
C LEU A 19 -3.06 -9.58 -10.58
N PHE A 20 -3.59 -8.49 -10.02
CA PHE A 20 -3.43 -7.15 -10.60
C PHE A 20 -1.96 -6.71 -10.69
N PRO A 21 -1.16 -6.67 -9.61
CA PRO A 21 0.24 -6.26 -9.69
C PRO A 21 1.08 -7.22 -10.54
N LEU A 22 0.81 -8.53 -10.50
CA LEU A 22 1.49 -9.53 -11.34
C LEU A 22 1.17 -9.32 -12.83
N GLY A 23 -0.11 -9.14 -13.17
CA GLY A 23 -0.55 -8.86 -14.52
C GLY A 23 0.02 -7.56 -15.05
N LEU A 24 0.06 -6.52 -14.21
CA LEU A 24 0.66 -5.23 -14.54
C LEU A 24 2.18 -5.35 -14.77
N ALA A 25 2.89 -6.09 -13.91
CA ALA A 25 4.32 -6.39 -14.08
C ALA A 25 4.59 -7.10 -15.42
N VAL A 26 3.82 -8.16 -15.73
CA VAL A 26 3.95 -8.92 -16.99
C VAL A 26 3.65 -8.03 -18.21
N TYR A 27 2.59 -7.23 -18.15
CA TYR A 27 2.22 -6.30 -19.22
C TYR A 27 3.34 -5.28 -19.47
N MET A 28 3.82 -4.63 -18.42
CA MET A 28 4.87 -3.62 -18.50
C MET A 28 6.22 -4.21 -18.92
N TYR A 29 6.52 -5.45 -18.52
CA TYR A 29 7.73 -6.16 -18.96
C TYR A 29 7.69 -6.44 -20.46
N LYS A 30 6.54 -6.88 -20.99
CA LYS A 30 6.38 -7.14 -22.43
C LYS A 30 6.36 -5.85 -23.26
N LYS A 31 5.71 -4.80 -22.77
CA LYS A 31 5.49 -3.56 -23.52
C LYS A 31 6.66 -2.57 -23.43
N GLU A 32 7.12 -2.29 -22.22
CA GLU A 32 8.07 -1.21 -21.93
C GLU A 32 9.45 -1.73 -21.47
N ARG A 33 9.65 -3.06 -21.42
CA ARG A 33 10.92 -3.69 -21.04
C ARG A 33 11.45 -3.24 -19.68
N ILE A 34 10.53 -3.12 -18.71
CA ILE A 34 10.88 -2.75 -17.33
C ILE A 34 11.88 -3.73 -16.70
N SER A 35 12.73 -3.22 -15.80
CA SER A 35 13.70 -4.04 -15.06
C SER A 35 13.04 -4.86 -13.95
N LEU A 36 13.29 -6.17 -13.94
CA LEU A 36 12.88 -7.03 -12.81
C LEU A 36 13.60 -6.66 -11.52
N ARG A 37 14.85 -6.18 -11.62
CA ARG A 37 15.60 -5.68 -10.47
C ARG A 37 14.86 -4.52 -9.83
N ALA A 38 14.30 -3.59 -10.62
CA ALA A 38 13.55 -2.48 -10.08
C ALA A 38 12.27 -2.91 -9.35
N ILE A 39 11.53 -3.91 -9.88
CA ILE A 39 10.38 -4.52 -9.18
C ILE A 39 10.81 -5.11 -7.84
N ILE A 40 11.87 -5.94 -7.84
CA ILE A 40 12.37 -6.60 -6.62
C ILE A 40 12.82 -5.56 -5.60
N THR A 41 13.57 -4.54 -6.02
CA THR A 41 14.01 -3.45 -5.14
C THR A 41 12.81 -2.76 -4.50
N GLY A 42 11.76 -2.44 -5.27
CA GLY A 42 10.54 -1.82 -4.73
C GLY A 42 9.88 -2.66 -3.64
N GLY A 43 9.71 -3.96 -3.89
CA GLY A 43 9.12 -4.89 -2.92
C GLY A 43 10.00 -5.07 -1.68
N VAL A 44 11.31 -5.26 -1.85
CA VAL A 44 12.26 -5.44 -0.74
C VAL A 44 12.32 -4.19 0.13
N VAL A 45 12.43 -3.00 -0.47
CA VAL A 45 12.48 -1.75 0.29
C VAL A 45 11.22 -1.56 1.11
N PHE A 46 10.02 -1.80 0.55
CA PHE A 46 8.78 -1.77 1.32
C PHE A 46 8.84 -2.70 2.54
N VAL A 47 9.25 -3.95 2.36
CA VAL A 47 9.36 -4.92 3.47
C VAL A 47 10.32 -4.41 4.54
N LEU A 48 11.49 -3.90 4.15
CA LEU A 48 12.49 -3.40 5.09
C LEU A 48 11.98 -2.17 5.87
N VAL A 49 11.44 -1.17 5.19
CA VAL A 49 11.05 0.10 5.83
C VAL A 49 9.71 0.03 6.54
N GLN A 50 8.78 -0.80 6.05
CA GLN A 50 7.46 -0.91 6.65
C GLN A 50 7.39 -2.03 7.67
N LEU A 51 7.66 -3.27 7.24
CA LEU A 51 7.42 -4.45 8.08
C LEU A 51 8.52 -4.67 9.11
N LEU A 52 9.77 -4.36 8.77
CA LEU A 52 10.91 -4.62 9.65
C LEU A 52 11.35 -3.41 10.49
N THR A 53 10.89 -2.20 10.18
CA THR A 53 11.27 -1.01 10.94
C THR A 53 10.07 -0.21 11.45
N ARG A 54 9.22 0.35 10.58
CA ARG A 54 8.08 1.19 11.04
C ARG A 54 7.10 0.43 11.93
N LEU A 55 6.58 -0.72 11.49
CA LEU A 55 5.58 -1.47 12.28
C LEU A 55 6.12 -1.96 13.63
N PRO A 56 7.33 -2.55 13.73
CA PRO A 56 7.91 -2.90 15.03
C PRO A 56 8.11 -1.70 15.95
N LEU A 57 8.54 -0.55 15.40
CA LEU A 57 8.66 0.70 16.16
C LEU A 57 7.31 1.16 16.70
N LEU A 58 6.26 1.16 15.86
CA LEU A 58 4.91 1.54 16.29
C LEU A 58 4.35 0.57 17.33
N ASN A 59 4.61 -0.74 17.20
CA ASN A 59 4.22 -1.73 18.20
C ASN A 59 4.92 -1.50 19.54
N ALA A 60 6.22 -1.17 19.52
CA ALA A 60 6.95 -0.82 20.74
C ALA A 60 6.39 0.45 21.39
N LEU A 61 6.09 1.49 20.59
CA LEU A 61 5.48 2.73 21.07
C LEU A 61 4.06 2.51 21.60
N ALA A 62 3.27 1.63 21.00
CA ALA A 62 1.91 1.31 21.42
C ALA A 62 1.83 0.73 22.86
N THR A 63 2.94 0.24 23.42
CA THR A 63 3.01 -0.22 24.82
C THR A 63 3.17 0.92 25.82
N GLN A 64 3.46 2.14 25.36
CA GLN A 64 3.79 3.27 26.22
C GLN A 64 2.54 4.09 26.56
N PRO A 65 2.25 4.36 27.85
CA PRO A 65 1.02 5.09 28.25
C PRO A 65 0.89 6.49 27.62
N TRP A 66 2.00 7.23 27.50
CA TRP A 66 2.00 8.56 26.89
C TRP A 66 1.63 8.51 25.41
N PHE A 67 2.03 7.45 24.70
CA PHE A 67 1.72 7.29 23.28
C PHE A 67 0.26 6.87 23.10
N GLN A 68 -0.25 5.96 23.94
CA GLN A 68 -1.66 5.59 23.97
C GLN A 68 -2.57 6.82 24.18
N GLY A 69 -2.25 7.68 25.13
CA GLY A 69 -2.99 8.93 25.35
C GLY A 69 -2.96 9.89 24.15
N LEU A 70 -1.85 9.95 23.40
CA LEU A 70 -1.80 10.74 22.16
C LEU A 70 -2.60 10.11 21.02
N MET A 71 -2.68 8.78 20.95
CA MET A 71 -3.43 8.07 19.91
C MET A 71 -4.95 8.29 19.99
N GLU A 72 -5.47 8.73 21.14
CA GLU A 72 -6.87 9.18 21.28
C GLU A 72 -7.17 10.45 20.47
N ASN A 73 -6.14 11.28 20.19
CA ASN A 73 -6.30 12.45 19.33
C ASN A 73 -6.33 12.01 17.86
N LEU A 74 -7.48 12.22 17.19
CA LEU A 74 -7.67 11.87 15.78
C LEU A 74 -6.59 12.43 14.85
N LEU A 75 -6.20 13.70 15.02
CA LEU A 75 -5.21 14.30 14.14
C LEU A 75 -3.82 13.70 14.37
N PHE A 76 -3.48 13.39 15.62
CA PHE A 76 -2.23 12.70 15.92
C PHE A 76 -2.23 11.29 15.33
N SER A 77 -3.27 10.48 15.58
CA SER A 77 -3.34 9.10 15.12
C SER A 77 -3.43 9.00 13.59
N ALA A 78 -4.30 9.78 12.95
CA ALA A 78 -4.48 9.73 11.50
C ALA A 78 -3.35 10.44 10.74
N VAL A 79 -2.99 11.68 11.12
CA VAL A 79 -2.04 12.50 10.35
C VAL A 79 -0.60 12.20 10.72
N VAL A 80 -0.26 12.20 12.00
CA VAL A 80 1.16 12.02 12.41
C VAL A 80 1.56 10.56 12.29
N VAL A 81 0.78 9.66 12.90
CA VAL A 81 1.10 8.24 12.95
C VAL A 81 0.69 7.53 11.65
N GLY A 82 -0.56 7.66 11.20
CA GLY A 82 -1.05 7.00 9.98
C GLY A 82 -0.44 7.56 8.69
N GLY A 83 -0.37 8.88 8.58
CA GLY A 83 0.09 9.58 7.38
C GLY A 83 1.58 9.86 7.31
N LEU A 84 2.05 10.83 8.11
CA LEU A 84 3.40 11.38 8.03
C LEU A 84 4.46 10.34 8.35
N SER A 85 4.27 9.49 9.35
CA SER A 85 5.25 8.44 9.63
C SER A 85 5.30 7.39 8.52
N ALA A 86 4.17 7.03 7.89
CA ALA A 86 4.16 6.12 6.75
C ALA A 86 4.89 6.74 5.55
N GLY A 87 4.51 7.97 5.18
CA GLY A 87 5.17 8.71 4.11
C GLY A 87 6.67 8.89 4.38
N LEU A 88 7.06 9.25 5.60
CA LEU A 88 8.48 9.42 5.94
C LEU A 88 9.28 8.12 5.73
N PHE A 89 8.83 7.00 6.28
CA PHE A 89 9.56 5.74 6.15
C PHE A 89 9.57 5.23 4.71
N GLU A 90 8.42 5.24 4.05
CA GLU A 90 8.28 4.67 2.71
C GLU A 90 8.97 5.53 1.63
N GLU A 91 8.83 6.85 1.67
CA GLU A 91 9.41 7.73 0.65
C GLU A 91 10.92 7.91 0.85
N ILE A 92 11.42 7.93 2.08
CA ILE A 92 12.86 7.92 2.34
C ILE A 92 13.46 6.57 1.93
N GLY A 93 12.82 5.46 2.28
CA GLY A 93 13.19 4.14 1.79
C GLY A 93 13.29 4.11 0.27
N ARG A 94 12.28 4.65 -0.41
CA ARG A 94 12.23 4.74 -1.86
C ARG A 94 13.35 5.61 -2.45
N TYR A 95 13.64 6.75 -1.83
CA TYR A 95 14.75 7.59 -2.24
C TYR A 95 16.09 6.85 -2.15
N LEU A 96 16.33 6.14 -1.03
CA LEU A 96 17.53 5.33 -0.83
C LEU A 96 17.58 4.16 -1.84
N GLY A 97 16.45 3.51 -2.10
CA GLY A 97 16.33 2.44 -3.07
C GLY A 97 16.74 2.87 -4.49
N PHE A 98 16.22 4.01 -4.95
CA PHE A 98 16.66 4.58 -6.23
C PHE A 98 18.13 5.03 -6.20
N ARG A 99 18.56 5.71 -5.13
CA ARG A 99 19.90 6.29 -5.04
C ARG A 99 21.01 5.25 -4.97
N PHE A 100 20.78 4.11 -4.32
CA PHE A 100 21.83 3.12 -4.03
C PHE A 100 21.65 1.79 -4.75
N PHE A 101 20.41 1.31 -4.93
CA PHE A 101 20.18 0.00 -5.55
C PHE A 101 19.86 0.08 -7.05
N LEU A 102 19.35 1.22 -7.53
CA LEU A 102 18.99 1.46 -8.94
C LEU A 102 19.72 2.68 -9.53
N ASN A 103 20.88 3.05 -8.98
CA ASN A 103 21.69 4.18 -9.41
C ASN A 103 22.01 4.21 -10.92
N ASN A 104 22.09 3.04 -11.56
CA ASN A 104 22.37 2.90 -13.00
C ASN A 104 21.11 2.59 -13.84
N GLU A 105 19.93 2.61 -13.22
CA GLU A 105 18.66 2.17 -13.82
C GLU A 105 17.55 3.23 -13.65
N LEU A 106 17.92 4.52 -13.59
CA LEU A 106 17.03 5.65 -13.28
C LEU A 106 16.18 6.14 -14.47
N SER A 107 15.34 5.26 -15.03
CA SER A 107 14.41 5.57 -16.12
C SER A 107 12.95 5.60 -15.67
N TRP A 108 12.07 6.22 -16.47
CA TRP A 108 10.63 6.25 -16.20
C TRP A 108 10.04 4.83 -16.09
N GLU A 109 10.48 3.93 -16.97
CA GLU A 109 10.10 2.53 -17.01
C GLU A 109 10.44 1.85 -15.67
N ASN A 110 11.63 2.09 -15.14
CA ASN A 110 12.07 1.50 -13.87
C ASN A 110 11.48 2.20 -12.64
N GLY A 111 11.08 3.46 -12.75
CA GLY A 111 10.24 4.12 -11.74
C GLY A 111 8.86 3.46 -11.63
N ILE A 112 8.26 3.08 -12.76
CA ILE A 112 7.02 2.29 -12.75
C ILE A 112 7.26 0.89 -12.18
N ALA A 113 8.31 0.22 -12.63
CA ALA A 113 8.68 -1.10 -12.14
C ALA A 113 8.83 -1.14 -10.62
N TYR A 114 9.54 -0.16 -10.06
CA TYR A 114 9.68 0.03 -8.62
C TYR A 114 8.32 0.16 -7.95
N GLY A 115 7.46 1.04 -8.46
CA GLY A 115 6.13 1.28 -7.90
C GLY A 115 5.21 0.05 -7.94
N ILE A 116 5.28 -0.75 -9.02
CA ILE A 116 4.55 -2.02 -9.12
C ILE A 116 5.03 -2.99 -8.03
N GLY A 117 6.34 -3.11 -7.83
CA GLY A 117 6.91 -3.96 -6.79
C GLY A 117 6.53 -3.51 -5.38
N HIS A 118 6.70 -2.21 -5.10
CA HIS A 118 6.37 -1.61 -3.80
C HIS A 118 4.88 -1.75 -3.48
N GLY A 119 4.01 -1.15 -4.31
CA GLY A 119 2.57 -1.16 -4.08
C GLY A 119 1.95 -2.55 -4.18
N GLY A 120 2.50 -3.42 -5.04
CA GLY A 120 2.05 -4.80 -5.17
C GLY A 120 2.31 -5.63 -3.91
N ILE A 121 3.53 -5.58 -3.38
CA ILE A 121 3.87 -6.28 -2.13
C ILE A 121 3.13 -5.68 -0.93
N GLU A 122 2.99 -4.36 -0.86
CA GLU A 122 2.14 -3.70 0.13
C GLU A 122 0.72 -4.25 0.11
N ALA A 123 0.07 -4.27 -1.06
CA ALA A 123 -1.29 -4.75 -1.20
C ALA A 123 -1.42 -6.24 -0.81
N ILE A 124 -0.49 -7.08 -1.27
CA ILE A 124 -0.49 -8.52 -1.00
C ILE A 124 -0.30 -8.81 0.49
N LEU A 125 0.70 -8.21 1.14
CA LEU A 125 1.06 -8.53 2.52
C LEU A 125 0.09 -7.93 3.54
N LEU A 126 -0.43 -6.72 3.28
CA LEU A 126 -1.32 -6.04 4.24
C LEU A 126 -2.79 -6.47 4.09
N MET A 127 -3.26 -6.69 2.87
CA MET A 127 -4.69 -6.95 2.61
C MET A 127 -4.94 -8.30 1.92
N GLY A 128 -4.10 -8.72 0.98
CA GLY A 128 -4.30 -9.96 0.24
C GLY A 128 -4.37 -11.19 1.14
N THR A 129 -3.43 -11.31 2.08
CA THR A 129 -3.39 -12.37 3.10
C THR A 129 -4.63 -12.33 4.00
N THR A 130 -5.06 -11.14 4.42
CA THR A 130 -6.28 -10.92 5.21
C THR A 130 -7.54 -11.40 4.50
N TYR A 131 -7.69 -11.10 3.20
CA TYR A 131 -8.84 -11.56 2.41
C TYR A 131 -8.89 -13.08 2.24
N ILE A 132 -7.74 -13.72 2.03
CA ILE A 132 -7.64 -15.19 1.99
C ILE A 132 -8.03 -15.77 3.35
N ASN A 133 -7.48 -15.24 4.44
CA ASN A 133 -7.79 -15.68 5.80
C ASN A 133 -9.28 -15.53 6.11
N ASN A 134 -9.86 -14.36 5.84
CA ASN A 134 -11.28 -14.10 6.04
C ASN A 134 -12.18 -15.05 5.25
N ALA A 135 -11.83 -15.39 4.00
CA ALA A 135 -12.58 -16.35 3.20
C ALA A 135 -12.54 -17.76 3.83
N VAL A 136 -11.35 -18.21 4.26
CA VAL A 136 -11.18 -19.51 4.94
C VAL A 136 -11.96 -19.55 6.24
N LEU A 137 -11.82 -18.54 7.10
CA LEU A 137 -12.55 -18.45 8.37
C LEU A 137 -14.07 -18.40 8.15
N SER A 138 -14.53 -17.69 7.12
CA SER A 138 -15.96 -17.64 6.78
C SER A 138 -16.52 -19.00 6.39
N LEU A 139 -15.76 -19.79 5.62
CA LEU A 139 -16.13 -21.17 5.29
C LEU A 139 -16.14 -22.05 6.54
N MET A 140 -15.17 -21.88 7.44
CA MET A 140 -15.10 -22.61 8.71
C MET A 140 -16.24 -22.24 9.66
N ILE A 141 -16.68 -20.98 9.69
CA ILE A 141 -17.84 -20.53 10.46
C ILE A 141 -19.10 -21.19 9.91
N ASN A 142 -19.28 -21.20 8.59
CA ASN A 142 -20.47 -21.74 7.96
C ASN A 142 -20.59 -23.27 8.09
N ASN A 143 -19.46 -23.99 8.16
CA ASN A 143 -19.46 -25.44 8.32
C ASN A 143 -19.25 -25.91 9.78
N GLY A 144 -19.19 -25.00 10.76
CA GLY A 144 -19.00 -25.28 12.18
C GLY A 144 -17.58 -25.68 12.60
N THR A 145 -16.61 -25.75 11.67
CA THR A 145 -15.22 -26.09 12.01
C THR A 145 -14.54 -24.99 12.82
N PHE A 146 -14.93 -23.73 12.65
CA PHE A 146 -14.39 -22.61 13.42
C PHE A 146 -14.58 -22.82 14.92
N ASP A 147 -15.80 -23.16 15.35
CA ASP A 147 -16.13 -23.39 16.76
C ASP A 147 -15.39 -24.58 17.36
N ARG A 148 -15.09 -25.59 16.55
CA ARG A 148 -14.44 -26.81 16.99
C ARG A 148 -12.91 -26.73 17.05
N VAL A 149 -12.31 -25.93 16.17
CA VAL A 149 -10.85 -25.96 15.93
C VAL A 149 -10.19 -24.62 16.22
N ILE A 150 -10.83 -23.49 15.90
CA ILE A 150 -10.22 -22.16 16.00
C ILE A 150 -10.63 -21.45 17.30
N ALA A 151 -11.94 -21.43 17.60
CA ALA A 151 -12.46 -20.75 18.78
C ALA A 151 -11.82 -21.22 20.11
N PRO A 152 -11.50 -22.52 20.33
CA PRO A 152 -10.86 -22.97 21.56
C PRO A 152 -9.41 -22.50 21.75
N GLU A 153 -8.73 -22.11 20.67
CA GLU A 153 -7.32 -21.66 20.70
C GLU A 153 -7.21 -20.14 20.89
N LEU A 154 -8.35 -19.43 20.91
CA LEU A 154 -8.42 -17.99 21.03
C LEU A 154 -9.09 -17.59 22.34
N ASP A 155 -8.85 -16.35 22.75
CA ASP A 155 -9.69 -15.73 23.77
C ASP A 155 -11.16 -15.65 23.28
N SER A 156 -12.10 -15.86 24.21
CA SER A 156 -13.53 -15.92 23.88
C SER A 156 -14.07 -14.63 23.28
N GLU A 157 -13.58 -13.47 23.72
CA GLU A 157 -13.99 -12.18 23.17
C GLU A 157 -13.42 -11.99 21.77
N LEU A 158 -12.17 -12.41 21.54
CA LEU A 158 -11.55 -12.36 20.22
C LEU A 158 -12.25 -13.28 19.21
N ALA A 159 -12.58 -14.50 19.61
CA ALA A 159 -13.31 -15.44 18.75
C ALA A 159 -14.69 -14.90 18.35
N ALA A 160 -15.39 -14.27 19.30
CA ALA A 160 -16.66 -13.61 19.06
C ALA A 160 -16.50 -12.40 18.11
N ALA A 161 -15.48 -11.56 18.34
CA ALA A 161 -15.21 -10.39 17.50
C ALA A 161 -14.93 -10.77 16.04
N ILE A 162 -14.15 -11.82 15.79
CA ILE A 162 -13.88 -12.34 14.44
C ILE A 162 -15.19 -12.78 13.77
N LYS A 163 -16.02 -13.53 14.48
CA LYS A 163 -17.32 -13.98 13.95
C LYS A 163 -18.23 -12.81 13.62
N THR A 164 -18.41 -11.88 14.56
CA THR A 164 -19.21 -10.67 14.37
C THR A 164 -18.73 -9.90 13.16
N GLN A 165 -17.41 -9.65 13.04
CA GLN A 165 -16.84 -8.96 11.90
C GLN A 165 -17.19 -9.65 10.57
N LEU A 166 -17.04 -10.97 10.46
CA LEU A 166 -17.29 -11.69 9.20
C LEU A 166 -18.78 -11.85 8.89
N ILE A 167 -19.63 -11.97 9.90
CA ILE A 167 -21.08 -12.18 9.73
C ILE A 167 -21.80 -10.86 9.44
N GLU A 168 -21.44 -9.78 10.14
CA GLU A 168 -22.20 -8.52 10.13
C GLU A 168 -21.66 -7.51 9.12
N THR A 169 -20.41 -7.64 8.67
CA THR A 169 -19.86 -6.75 7.64
C THR A 169 -20.62 -6.90 6.33
N SER A 170 -21.09 -5.78 5.79
CA SER A 170 -21.76 -5.73 4.49
C SER A 170 -20.87 -6.37 3.41
N PRO A 171 -21.42 -7.28 2.57
CA PRO A 171 -20.65 -7.95 1.53
C PRO A 171 -19.88 -6.97 0.63
N PHE A 172 -20.50 -5.84 0.27
CA PHE A 172 -19.92 -4.87 -0.65
C PHE A 172 -18.63 -4.22 -0.11
N LEU A 173 -18.44 -4.15 1.21
CA LEU A 173 -17.21 -3.62 1.79
C LEU A 173 -15.99 -4.51 1.48
N PHE A 174 -16.20 -5.82 1.36
CA PHE A 174 -15.14 -6.74 0.93
C PHE A 174 -14.76 -6.56 -0.54
N LEU A 175 -15.70 -6.18 -1.41
CA LEU A 175 -15.42 -5.86 -2.80
C LEU A 175 -14.65 -4.53 -2.91
N VAL A 176 -15.14 -3.52 -2.20
CA VAL A 176 -14.59 -2.17 -2.17
C VAL A 176 -13.13 -2.18 -1.70
N GLY A 177 -12.81 -2.90 -0.62
CA GLY A 177 -11.43 -2.98 -0.15
C GLY A 177 -10.45 -3.67 -1.13
N GLY A 178 -10.96 -4.46 -2.08
CA GLY A 178 -10.15 -4.97 -3.20
C GLY A 178 -9.87 -3.88 -4.26
N LEU A 179 -10.87 -3.07 -4.59
CA LEU A 179 -10.73 -1.93 -5.51
C LEU A 179 -9.76 -0.87 -4.97
N ASP A 180 -9.82 -0.61 -3.67
CA ASP A 180 -8.88 0.27 -2.96
C ASP A 180 -7.42 -0.08 -3.23
N ARG A 181 -7.10 -1.38 -3.32
CA ARG A 181 -5.71 -1.80 -3.58
C ARG A 181 -5.27 -1.47 -5.00
N VAL A 182 -6.18 -1.50 -5.98
CA VAL A 182 -5.88 -1.05 -7.35
C VAL A 182 -5.57 0.46 -7.37
N PHE A 183 -6.34 1.25 -6.62
CA PHE A 183 -6.10 2.68 -6.45
C PHE A 183 -4.77 2.96 -5.75
N ALA A 184 -4.51 2.28 -4.62
CA ALA A 184 -3.27 2.41 -3.87
C ALA A 184 -2.04 2.05 -4.70
N ILE A 185 -2.06 0.93 -5.44
CA ILE A 185 -0.95 0.54 -6.34
C ILE A 185 -0.68 1.63 -7.38
N THR A 186 -1.74 2.20 -7.97
CA THR A 186 -1.61 3.29 -8.95
C THR A 186 -0.96 4.53 -8.33
N ILE A 187 -1.35 4.89 -7.10
CA ILE A 187 -0.77 6.00 -6.36
C ILE A 187 0.70 5.74 -6.00
N GLN A 188 1.04 4.53 -5.55
CA GLN A 188 2.42 4.15 -5.22
C GLN A 188 3.34 4.21 -6.45
N ILE A 189 2.83 3.88 -7.63
CA ILE A 189 3.54 4.07 -8.90
C ILE A 189 3.80 5.56 -9.16
N ALA A 190 2.80 6.42 -8.98
CA ALA A 190 2.98 7.85 -9.16
C ALA A 190 3.98 8.45 -8.16
N LEU A 191 3.89 8.10 -6.87
CA LEU A 191 4.84 8.51 -5.84
C LEU A 191 6.27 8.04 -6.18
N SER A 192 6.40 6.83 -6.73
CA SER A 192 7.69 6.32 -7.19
C SER A 192 8.32 7.17 -8.28
N LEU A 193 7.51 7.68 -9.22
CA LEU A 193 7.99 8.61 -10.23
C LEU A 193 8.36 9.99 -9.66
N VAL A 194 7.65 10.48 -8.64
CA VAL A 194 8.01 11.74 -7.95
C VAL A 194 9.37 11.61 -7.24
N VAL A 195 9.58 10.52 -6.51
CA VAL A 195 10.86 10.27 -5.82
C VAL A 195 12.00 9.99 -6.80
N LEU A 196 11.74 9.23 -7.87
CA LEU A 196 12.72 9.03 -8.94
C LEU A 196 13.14 10.38 -9.54
N TYR A 197 12.19 11.28 -9.80
CA TYR A 197 12.48 12.62 -10.31
C TYR A 197 13.37 13.42 -9.34
N ALA A 198 13.16 13.26 -8.02
CA ALA A 198 14.01 13.84 -6.99
C ALA A 198 15.47 13.40 -7.14
N VAL A 199 15.71 12.10 -7.37
CA VAL A 199 17.05 11.51 -7.54
C VAL A 199 17.67 12.00 -8.85
N VAL A 200 16.94 11.90 -9.96
CA VAL A 200 17.43 12.28 -11.30
C VAL A 200 17.80 13.77 -11.36
N LYS A 201 16.97 14.65 -10.78
CA LYS A 201 17.23 16.10 -10.77
C LYS A 201 18.06 16.58 -9.58
N ARG A 202 18.47 15.67 -8.69
CA ARG A 202 19.20 16.00 -7.44
C ARG A 202 18.47 17.06 -6.59
N LYS A 203 17.14 17.00 -6.55
CA LYS A 203 16.27 17.94 -5.83
C LYS A 203 15.46 17.21 -4.77
N PHE A 204 15.97 17.20 -3.55
CA PHE A 204 15.34 16.48 -2.42
C PHE A 204 13.95 17.02 -2.05
N SER A 205 13.60 18.25 -2.43
CA SER A 205 12.26 18.80 -2.22
C SER A 205 11.14 17.93 -2.79
N PHE A 206 11.39 17.19 -3.87
CA PHE A 206 10.40 16.25 -4.42
C PHE A 206 10.15 15.04 -3.52
N VAL A 207 11.14 14.62 -2.70
CA VAL A 207 10.91 13.60 -1.66
C VAL A 207 9.97 14.15 -0.59
N ILE A 208 10.15 15.42 -0.18
CA ILE A 208 9.24 16.07 0.77
C ILE A 208 7.82 16.13 0.21
N TYR A 209 7.66 16.49 -1.07
CA TYR A 209 6.34 16.45 -1.72
C TYR A 209 5.74 15.06 -1.75
N ALA A 210 6.54 14.02 -2.02
CA ALA A 210 6.06 12.64 -1.97
C ALA A 210 5.60 12.24 -0.56
N ILE A 211 6.35 12.63 0.49
CA ILE A 211 5.98 12.36 1.90
C ILE A 211 4.62 13.00 2.22
N LEU A 212 4.43 14.26 1.84
CA LEU A 212 3.18 14.97 2.10
C LEU A 212 2.01 14.39 1.31
N LEU A 213 2.22 14.04 0.04
CA LEU A 213 1.19 13.39 -0.79
C LEU A 213 0.81 12.02 -0.23
N HIS A 214 1.78 11.20 0.16
CA HIS A 214 1.55 9.92 0.82
C HIS A 214 0.76 10.11 2.12
N ALA A 215 1.15 11.08 2.94
CA ALA A 215 0.44 11.35 4.18
C ALA A 215 -1.03 11.70 3.93
N LEU A 216 -1.35 12.48 2.89
CA LEU A 216 -2.73 12.77 2.51
C LEU A 216 -3.52 11.52 2.10
N VAL A 217 -2.90 10.64 1.30
CA VAL A 217 -3.50 9.38 0.86
C VAL A 217 -3.92 8.52 2.06
N ASN A 218 -3.07 8.44 3.10
CA ASN A 218 -3.34 7.60 4.26
C ASN A 218 -4.24 8.27 5.31
N SER A 219 -4.07 9.57 5.55
CA SER A 219 -4.72 10.25 6.68
C SER A 219 -6.18 10.57 6.41
N ILE A 220 -6.49 11.05 5.20
CA ILE A 220 -7.82 11.61 4.90
C ILE A 220 -8.91 10.54 4.90
N PRO A 221 -8.74 9.33 4.32
CA PRO A 221 -9.71 8.25 4.45
C PRO A 221 -10.04 7.93 5.92
N VAL A 222 -9.02 7.84 6.78
CA VAL A 222 -9.18 7.56 8.21
C VAL A 222 -9.97 8.67 8.90
N ILE A 223 -9.63 9.94 8.63
CA ILE A 223 -10.35 11.10 9.19
C ILE A 223 -11.81 11.09 8.77
N LEU A 224 -12.10 10.87 7.48
CA LEU A 224 -13.47 10.81 6.97
C LEU A 224 -14.27 9.73 7.70
N MET A 225 -13.72 8.51 7.81
CA MET A 225 -14.40 7.41 8.49
C MET A 225 -14.62 7.67 9.99
N GLN A 226 -13.61 8.20 10.69
CA GLN A 226 -13.74 8.49 12.13
C GLN A 226 -14.65 9.69 12.44
N GLN A 227 -14.86 10.58 11.48
CA GLN A 227 -15.83 11.68 11.58
C GLN A 227 -17.25 11.26 11.17
N GLY A 228 -17.50 9.96 10.92
CA GLY A 228 -18.82 9.42 10.64
C GLY A 228 -19.28 9.60 9.19
N PHE A 229 -18.38 9.99 8.27
CA PHE A 229 -18.72 9.95 6.85
C PHE A 229 -18.90 8.51 6.37
N ASN A 230 -19.77 8.33 5.38
CA ASN A 230 -19.96 7.04 4.73
C ASN A 230 -18.64 6.59 4.06
N VAL A 231 -18.37 5.29 4.04
CA VAL A 231 -17.22 4.67 3.35
C VAL A 231 -17.04 5.22 1.94
N TRP A 232 -18.14 5.46 1.21
CA TRP A 232 -18.09 5.99 -0.16
C TRP A 232 -17.39 7.35 -0.28
N ALA A 233 -17.37 8.16 0.78
CA ALA A 233 -16.61 9.41 0.78
C ALA A 233 -15.10 9.16 0.71
N ALA A 234 -14.60 8.18 1.48
CA ALA A 234 -13.21 7.76 1.42
C ALA A 234 -12.87 7.12 0.07
N GLU A 235 -13.77 6.29 -0.47
CA GLU A 235 -13.61 5.65 -1.78
C GLU A 235 -13.52 6.66 -2.93
N ILE A 236 -14.44 7.63 -2.97
CA ILE A 236 -14.45 8.68 -4.00
C ILE A 236 -13.17 9.51 -3.90
N TYR A 237 -12.72 9.82 -2.67
CA TYR A 237 -11.48 10.52 -2.45
C TYR A 237 -10.28 9.75 -3.02
N LEU A 238 -10.13 8.46 -2.68
CA LEU A 238 -9.04 7.62 -3.18
C LEU A 238 -9.12 7.42 -4.69
N PHE A 239 -10.32 7.26 -5.25
CA PHE A 239 -10.53 7.18 -6.69
C PHE A 239 -10.05 8.45 -7.41
N ILE A 240 -10.38 9.63 -6.89
CA ILE A 240 -9.92 10.91 -7.47
C ILE A 240 -8.39 10.99 -7.43
N LEU A 241 -7.76 10.64 -6.31
CA LEU A 241 -6.30 10.61 -6.20
C LEU A 241 -5.67 9.62 -7.17
N ALA A 242 -6.24 8.42 -7.32
CA ALA A 242 -5.78 7.43 -8.27
C ALA A 242 -5.93 7.89 -9.73
N ALA A 243 -7.00 8.60 -10.06
CA ALA A 243 -7.19 9.20 -11.39
C ALA A 243 -6.13 10.28 -11.67
N ILE A 244 -5.84 11.15 -10.69
CA ILE A 244 -4.77 12.16 -10.78
C ILE A 244 -3.41 11.47 -10.93
N ALA A 245 -3.15 10.43 -10.13
CA ALA A 245 -1.94 9.63 -10.19
C ALA A 245 -1.76 8.98 -11.57
N LEU A 246 -2.80 8.36 -12.12
CA LEU A 246 -2.79 7.74 -13.44
C LEU A 246 -2.51 8.79 -14.54
N PHE A 247 -3.18 9.94 -14.48
CA PHE A 247 -2.91 11.04 -15.41
C PHE A 247 -1.45 11.50 -15.32
N PHE A 248 -0.92 11.67 -14.10
CA PHE A 248 0.48 12.02 -13.89
C PHE A 248 1.44 10.95 -14.45
N ILE A 249 1.19 9.66 -14.20
CA ILE A 249 1.99 8.55 -14.74
C ILE A 249 2.08 8.66 -16.27
N ILE A 250 0.95 8.83 -16.95
CA ILE A 250 0.91 8.92 -18.42
C ILE A 250 1.68 10.13 -18.93
N ARG A 251 1.60 11.28 -18.25
CA ARG A 251 2.22 12.54 -18.72
C ARG A 251 3.68 12.69 -18.31
N SER A 252 4.11 12.02 -17.25
CA SER A 252 5.43 12.18 -16.64
C SER A 252 6.58 11.60 -17.46
N ARG A 253 6.33 10.73 -18.45
CA ARG A 253 7.38 10.13 -19.30
C ARG A 253 8.35 11.17 -19.89
N LYS A 254 7.80 12.31 -20.33
CA LYS A 254 8.57 13.43 -20.91
C LYS A 254 9.55 14.09 -19.92
N LEU A 255 9.35 13.92 -18.62
CA LEU A 255 10.22 14.48 -17.58
C LEU A 255 11.56 13.73 -17.49
N PHE A 256 11.61 12.48 -17.95
CA PHE A 256 12.77 11.60 -17.83
C PHE A 256 13.56 11.46 -19.14
N THR A 257 12.97 11.78 -20.29
CA THR A 257 13.67 11.81 -21.59
C THR A 257 14.62 13.00 -21.75
N LEU A 258 14.59 13.97 -20.83
CA LEU A 258 15.35 15.23 -20.88
C LEU A 258 16.44 15.31 -19.79
N ALA A 259 16.74 14.21 -19.10
CA ALA A 259 17.83 14.17 -18.14
C ALA A 259 19.07 13.56 -18.83
N PRO A 260 20.24 14.21 -18.81
CA PRO A 260 21.45 13.59 -19.32
C PRO A 260 21.73 12.31 -18.54
N VAL A 261 21.99 11.22 -19.26
CA VAL A 261 22.62 10.01 -18.70
C VAL A 261 23.89 10.50 -17.99
N PRO A 262 24.18 10.09 -16.75
CA PRO A 262 25.46 10.40 -16.15
C PRO A 262 26.50 9.76 -17.07
N GLU A 263 27.28 10.59 -17.77
CA GLU A 263 28.52 10.12 -18.38
C GLU A 263 29.30 9.44 -17.26
N GLY A 264 29.55 8.14 -17.44
CA GLY A 264 30.48 7.43 -16.58
C GLY A 264 31.74 8.26 -16.51
N GLU A 265 32.23 8.45 -15.29
CA GLU A 265 33.51 9.12 -15.05
C GLU A 265 34.52 8.55 -16.04
N GLY A 266 34.90 9.40 -16.98
CA GLY A 266 35.88 9.10 -17.99
C GLY A 266 37.17 8.69 -17.31
N GLU A 267 37.84 7.75 -17.98
CA GLU A 267 39.25 7.45 -17.79
C GLU A 267 40.04 8.74 -17.52
N ASP A 268 40.79 8.75 -16.41
CA ASP A 268 42.14 9.29 -16.27
C ASP A 268 42.79 8.70 -15.00
#